data_AF-A0A0M7A2F7-F1
#
_entry.id   AF-A0A0M7A2F7-F1
#
_cell.length_a   1.000
_cell.length_b   1.000
_cell.length_c   1.000
_cell.angle_alpha   90.00
_cell.angle_beta   90.00
_cell.angle_gamma   90.00
#
_symmetry.space_group_name_H-M   'P 1'
#
loop_
_entity.id
_entity.type
_entity.pdbx_description
1 polymer ?
#
loop_
_entity_poly.entity_id
_entity_poly.type
_entity_poly.pdbx_seq_one_letter_code
_entity_poly.pdbx_strand_id
1 'polypeptide(L)'
;MIGRLGKMLVVGTLVLCAPTVASANPKYAGIVVDAKTGKTLYAANADAYRFPASLTKIMTTYIIFEELEAGRLSMSSRLKVSKNAAAEVPSKLGLKPGSTISVKDAIGALVTKSANDVATTVAENIAGSEAAFARRMTRTARQLGMAKTTFRNAHGLPNSKQRTTARDMATLGRAIQERFPERYKLFNTRVYKYKGRNLRNHNRLLGSVKGVDGIKTGYIRASGFNLVTSVQRNNRHIVAVVMGGRTGARRNAHMTDLIGRYLHKASRGTRTAPLIASAGPVFAFDAASLKEPPLPANKPVGGIAPPATGAPVVLASAYAPVKLPEDALAANQVPAPAPAPVPGFGNEVPIPPKAVKSRFNDTFAVATSLPPIPRTSPDASITTQSISKTALLQAARQQAGIDLPVRNDEQAPSAPIPVRTVATEAIEVIPAAEVGATQTAALTQTIDASSEELAQGDADENERGDADSAAEPAIAVSGWQVQIAAAETEAQAMALLQRAEARTGNALNNRTPFTEPVEANGTTLYRARFAGFDNKSAARRACRTLKKAKFACFAIYE
;
A
#
# COMPACT_ATOMS: atom_id res chain seq x y z
N MET A 1 9.65 88.81 15.85
CA MET A 1 8.70 88.08 16.72
C MET A 1 7.30 88.32 16.17
N ILE A 2 6.44 87.34 15.89
CA ILE A 2 6.41 85.88 16.15
C ILE A 2 5.96 85.15 14.87
N GLY A 3 6.59 84.01 14.55
CA GLY A 3 6.24 83.22 13.35
C GLY A 3 4.98 82.38 13.54
N ARG A 4 4.09 82.40 12.55
CA ARG A 4 2.99 81.41 12.38
C ARG A 4 3.28 80.56 11.14
N LEU A 5 3.69 79.31 11.33
CA LEU A 5 3.38 78.17 10.44
C LEU A 5 3.84 76.86 11.10
N GLY A 6 3.12 75.76 10.90
CA GLY A 6 3.59 74.42 11.30
C GLY A 6 2.83 73.73 12.43
N LYS A 7 1.54 73.43 12.22
CA LYS A 7 0.89 72.25 12.84
C LYS A 7 0.19 71.46 11.74
N MET A 8 0.97 70.71 10.98
CA MET A 8 0.45 69.78 9.99
C MET A 8 -0.06 68.53 10.72
N LEU A 9 -1.33 68.22 10.51
CA LEU A 9 -2.04 67.11 11.16
C LEU A 9 -1.50 65.77 10.62
N VAL A 10 -0.59 65.13 11.35
CA VAL A 10 -0.16 63.75 11.05
C VAL A 10 -1.29 62.79 11.47
N VAL A 11 -2.27 62.60 10.59
CA VAL A 11 -3.22 61.50 10.70
C VAL A 11 -2.44 60.22 10.39
N GLY A 12 -2.03 59.52 11.45
CA GLY A 12 -1.36 58.22 11.33
C GLY A 12 -2.32 57.20 10.73
N THR A 13 -2.18 56.90 9.44
CA THR A 13 -2.92 55.83 8.77
C THR A 13 -2.44 54.48 9.33
N LEU A 14 -3.09 54.03 10.39
CA LEU A 14 -2.88 52.72 10.96
C LEU A 14 -3.38 51.66 9.96
N VAL A 15 -2.49 51.21 9.07
CA VAL A 15 -2.78 50.10 8.16
C VAL A 15 -2.97 48.85 8.99
N LEU A 16 -4.23 48.50 9.28
CA LEU A 16 -4.57 47.19 9.82
C LEU A 16 -4.18 46.13 8.78
N CYS A 17 -2.99 45.56 8.96
CA CYS A 17 -2.61 44.28 8.37
C CYS A 17 -3.53 43.19 8.94
N ALA A 18 -4.74 43.09 8.39
CA ALA A 18 -5.64 41.98 8.68
C ALA A 18 -4.87 40.68 8.40
N PRO A 19 -4.73 39.77 9.39
CA PRO A 19 -3.94 38.57 9.21
C PRO A 19 -4.53 37.76 8.06
N THR A 20 -3.73 37.53 7.01
CA THR A 20 -4.17 36.73 5.87
C THR A 20 -4.41 35.29 6.35
N VAL A 21 -5.69 34.97 6.60
CA VAL A 21 -6.09 33.68 7.16
C VAL A 21 -5.66 32.60 6.18
N ALA A 22 -4.61 31.86 6.52
CA ALA A 22 -3.95 30.95 5.61
C ALA A 22 -4.91 29.84 5.20
N SER A 23 -5.51 29.98 4.00
CA SER A 23 -6.59 29.11 3.52
C SER A 23 -6.24 27.63 3.74
N ALA A 24 -7.01 26.99 4.63
CA ALA A 24 -6.83 25.60 5.01
C ALA A 24 -6.89 24.72 3.77
N ASN A 25 -5.93 23.81 3.61
CA ASN A 25 -5.87 22.96 2.42
C ASN A 25 -6.86 21.78 2.56
N PRO A 26 -8.03 21.78 1.89
CA PRO A 26 -9.09 20.79 2.14
C PRO A 26 -8.68 19.38 1.69
N LYS A 27 -7.68 19.26 0.80
CA LYS A 27 -7.12 17.98 0.36
C LYS A 27 -6.14 17.39 1.37
N TYR A 28 -5.64 18.16 2.32
CA TYR A 28 -4.59 17.72 3.23
C TYR A 28 -5.05 16.58 4.14
N ALA A 29 -4.21 15.55 4.23
CA ALA A 29 -4.23 14.56 5.29
C ALA A 29 -2.80 14.06 5.55
N GLY A 30 -2.49 13.71 6.79
CA GLY A 30 -1.20 13.16 7.16
C GLY A 30 -1.25 12.31 8.42
N ILE A 31 -0.31 11.38 8.53
CA ILE A 31 -0.12 10.55 9.71
C ILE A 31 1.37 10.14 9.78
N VAL A 32 1.92 10.03 10.99
CA VAL A 32 3.19 9.35 11.26
C VAL A 32 2.92 8.26 12.27
N VAL A 33 3.38 7.05 11.98
CA VAL A 33 3.17 5.85 12.78
C VAL A 33 4.53 5.23 13.09
N ASP A 34 4.76 4.87 14.35
CA ASP A 34 5.86 3.98 14.74
C ASP A 34 5.63 2.62 14.06
N ALA A 35 6.55 2.23 13.18
CA ALA A 35 6.38 1.03 12.39
C ALA A 35 6.47 -0.26 13.22
N LYS A 36 7.15 -0.22 14.38
CA LYS A 36 7.38 -1.39 15.26
C LYS A 36 6.17 -1.69 16.16
N THR A 37 5.55 -0.64 16.69
CA THR A 37 4.45 -0.73 17.67
C THR A 37 3.07 -0.44 17.08
N GLY A 38 3.01 0.22 15.92
CA GLY A 38 1.77 0.76 15.37
C GLY A 38 1.26 2.04 16.04
N LYS A 39 1.96 2.56 17.06
CA LYS A 39 1.56 3.79 17.75
C LYS A 39 1.53 4.97 16.78
N THR A 40 0.42 5.70 16.75
CA THR A 40 0.32 6.96 16.01
C THR A 40 1.12 8.04 16.75
N LEU A 41 2.09 8.65 16.08
CA LEU A 41 2.94 9.73 16.59
C LEU A 41 2.47 11.13 16.15
N TYR A 42 1.75 11.17 15.02
CA TYR A 42 1.13 12.36 14.44
C TYR A 42 -0.09 11.95 13.63
N ALA A 43 -1.16 12.73 13.66
CA ALA A 43 -2.30 12.60 12.75
C ALA A 43 -2.93 13.97 12.47
N ALA A 44 -3.35 14.19 11.23
CA ALA A 44 -4.16 15.34 10.83
C ALA A 44 -5.05 14.92 9.65
N ASN A 45 -6.37 15.01 9.81
CA ASN A 45 -7.36 14.47 8.85
C ASN A 45 -7.10 13.01 8.44
N ALA A 46 -6.46 12.22 9.30
CA ALA A 46 -5.85 10.93 8.93
C ALA A 46 -6.87 9.91 8.41
N ASP A 47 -8.11 10.02 8.86
CA ASP A 47 -9.25 9.16 8.56
C ASP A 47 -10.24 9.75 7.53
N ALA A 48 -9.93 10.94 6.99
CA ALA A 48 -10.73 11.58 5.96
C ALA A 48 -10.52 10.89 4.60
N TYR A 49 -11.59 10.73 3.82
CA TYR A 49 -11.49 10.12 2.49
C TYR A 49 -10.65 10.97 1.53
N ARG A 50 -9.73 10.32 0.82
CA ARG A 50 -8.87 10.91 -0.21
C ARG A 50 -8.76 9.97 -1.41
N PHE A 51 -8.50 10.53 -2.58
CA PHE A 51 -8.11 9.74 -3.74
C PHE A 51 -6.64 9.26 -3.57
N PRO A 52 -6.35 7.96 -3.66
CA PRO A 52 -5.00 7.42 -3.44
C PRO A 52 -3.99 7.87 -4.51
N ALA A 53 -4.45 8.15 -5.74
CA ALA A 53 -3.60 8.24 -6.91
C ALA A 53 -2.69 6.99 -7.04
N SER A 54 -1.47 7.12 -7.58
CA SER A 54 -0.51 6.01 -7.68
C SER A 54 0.01 5.43 -6.35
N LEU A 55 -0.45 5.88 -5.17
CA LEU A 55 -0.26 5.11 -3.92
C LEU A 55 -0.95 3.74 -4.00
N THR A 56 -2.01 3.63 -4.81
CA THR A 56 -2.69 2.39 -5.21
C THR A 56 -1.71 1.27 -5.59
N LYS A 57 -0.59 1.62 -6.24
CA LYS A 57 0.41 0.64 -6.68
C LYS A 57 1.15 -0.06 -5.53
N ILE A 58 1.11 0.46 -4.30
CA ILE A 58 1.62 -0.28 -3.13
C ILE A 58 0.81 -1.58 -2.95
N MET A 59 -0.53 -1.52 -3.10
CA MET A 59 -1.39 -2.71 -3.02
C MET A 59 -1.19 -3.64 -4.22
N THR A 60 -0.99 -3.09 -5.42
CA THR A 60 -0.65 -3.88 -6.62
C THR A 60 0.66 -4.65 -6.42
N THR A 61 1.71 -4.01 -5.90
CA THR A 61 2.97 -4.67 -5.55
C THR A 61 2.82 -5.65 -4.38
N TYR A 62 2.01 -5.34 -3.36
CA TYR A 62 1.68 -6.26 -2.27
C TYR A 62 1.11 -7.58 -2.82
N ILE A 63 0.14 -7.50 -3.73
CA ILE A 63 -0.45 -8.69 -4.37
C ILE A 63 0.56 -9.44 -5.25
N ILE A 64 1.44 -8.76 -6.00
CA ILE A 64 2.54 -9.46 -6.70
C ILE A 64 3.41 -10.24 -5.70
N PHE A 65 3.67 -9.68 -4.52
CA PHE A 65 4.43 -10.36 -3.48
C PHE A 65 3.66 -11.54 -2.86
N GLU A 66 2.33 -11.49 -2.76
CA GLU A 66 1.51 -12.67 -2.41
C GLU A 66 1.64 -13.79 -3.45
N GLU A 67 1.56 -13.45 -4.75
CA GLU A 67 1.67 -14.46 -5.83
C GLU A 67 3.06 -15.11 -5.89
N LEU A 68 4.11 -14.32 -5.67
CA LEU A 68 5.49 -14.80 -5.56
C LEU A 68 5.76 -15.57 -4.25
N GLU A 69 4.98 -15.35 -3.19
CA GLU A 69 5.06 -16.12 -1.93
C GLU A 69 4.35 -17.47 -2.07
N ALA A 70 3.20 -17.47 -2.75
CA ALA A 70 2.41 -18.67 -3.02
C ALA A 70 2.91 -19.52 -4.22
N GLY A 71 4.05 -19.17 -4.82
CA GLY A 71 4.65 -19.89 -5.96
C GLY A 71 3.87 -19.80 -7.27
N ARG A 72 2.78 -19.02 -7.35
CA ARG A 72 1.96 -18.84 -8.57
C ARG A 72 2.62 -17.93 -9.59
N LEU A 73 3.55 -17.09 -9.15
CA LEU A 73 4.48 -16.36 -10.02
C LEU A 73 5.91 -16.64 -9.58
N SER A 74 6.85 -16.49 -10.50
CA SER A 74 8.29 -16.34 -10.26
C SER A 74 8.76 -14.98 -10.77
N MET A 75 9.98 -14.57 -10.43
CA MET A 75 10.57 -13.32 -10.95
C MET A 75 10.77 -13.35 -12.48
N SER A 76 10.88 -14.54 -13.08
CA SER A 76 11.05 -14.75 -14.53
C SER A 76 9.74 -14.92 -15.30
N SER A 77 8.61 -15.18 -14.61
CA SER A 77 7.28 -15.29 -15.22
C SER A 77 6.98 -14.11 -16.16
N ARG A 78 6.41 -14.42 -17.32
CA ARG A 78 6.12 -13.46 -18.38
C ARG A 78 4.64 -13.08 -18.36
N LEU A 79 4.37 -11.80 -18.14
CA LEU A 79 3.03 -11.23 -18.13
C LEU A 79 2.71 -10.69 -19.53
N LYS A 80 1.59 -11.11 -20.12
CA LYS A 80 1.13 -10.72 -21.46
C LYS A 80 0.47 -9.35 -21.43
N VAL A 81 0.90 -8.44 -22.30
CA VAL A 81 0.40 -7.07 -22.38
C VAL A 81 -0.83 -7.01 -23.27
N SER A 82 -1.97 -6.56 -22.75
CA SER A 82 -3.19 -6.36 -23.54
C SER A 82 -3.18 -5.02 -24.30
N LYS A 83 -4.15 -4.83 -25.21
CA LYS A 83 -4.41 -3.52 -25.83
C LYS A 83 -4.83 -2.47 -24.78
N ASN A 84 -5.63 -2.87 -23.79
CA ASN A 84 -6.10 -2.02 -22.68
C ASN A 84 -4.91 -1.52 -21.84
N ALA A 85 -4.10 -2.43 -21.32
CA ALA A 85 -2.90 -2.08 -20.57
C ALA A 85 -1.92 -1.20 -21.37
N ALA A 86 -1.73 -1.49 -22.67
CA ALA A 86 -0.90 -0.66 -23.53
C ALA A 86 -1.45 0.77 -23.78
N ALA A 87 -2.75 1.00 -23.62
CA ALA A 87 -3.38 2.32 -23.80
C ALA A 87 -3.12 3.27 -22.62
N GLU A 88 -2.87 2.74 -21.42
CA GLU A 88 -2.75 3.49 -20.16
C GLU A 88 -1.77 4.69 -20.19
N VAL A 89 -2.19 5.83 -19.62
CA VAL A 89 -1.46 7.12 -19.62
C VAL A 89 -1.55 7.81 -18.25
N PRO A 90 -0.69 8.79 -17.90
CA PRO A 90 0.46 9.30 -18.64
C PRO A 90 1.80 8.66 -18.22
N SER A 91 1.92 8.09 -17.01
CA SER A 91 3.15 7.45 -16.57
C SER A 91 3.14 5.99 -17.01
N LYS A 92 3.95 5.64 -18.00
CA LYS A 92 3.99 4.30 -18.62
C LYS A 92 5.41 3.91 -19.04
N LEU A 93 5.62 2.63 -19.34
CA LEU A 93 6.86 2.18 -20.00
C LEU A 93 6.79 2.37 -21.53
N GLY A 94 5.59 2.23 -22.10
CA GLY A 94 5.37 2.13 -23.54
C GLY A 94 5.38 0.67 -24.00
N LEU A 95 4.72 -0.21 -23.26
CA LEU A 95 4.59 -1.62 -23.65
C LEU A 95 3.73 -1.76 -24.93
N LYS A 96 4.14 -2.64 -25.84
CA LYS A 96 3.37 -2.94 -27.06
C LYS A 96 2.29 -4.01 -26.76
N PRO A 97 1.06 -3.91 -27.28
CA PRO A 97 0.08 -4.99 -27.20
C PRO A 97 0.66 -6.31 -27.71
N GLY A 98 0.29 -7.44 -27.09
CA GLY A 98 0.78 -8.77 -27.43
C GLY A 98 2.21 -9.09 -26.95
N SER A 99 3.03 -8.09 -26.60
CA SER A 99 4.35 -8.31 -26.02
C SER A 99 4.26 -8.82 -24.57
N THR A 100 5.41 -9.20 -23.98
CA THR A 100 5.48 -9.61 -22.57
C THR A 100 6.48 -8.77 -21.76
N ILE A 101 6.25 -8.70 -20.45
CA ILE A 101 7.17 -8.15 -19.45
C ILE A 101 7.44 -9.20 -18.37
N SER A 102 8.67 -9.26 -17.82
CA SER A 102 8.97 -10.15 -16.70
C SER A 102 8.37 -9.59 -15.40
N VAL A 103 8.05 -10.44 -14.42
CA VAL A 103 7.62 -9.99 -13.08
C VAL A 103 8.69 -9.11 -12.42
N LYS A 104 9.99 -9.43 -12.59
CA LYS A 104 11.11 -8.60 -12.16
C LYS A 104 11.02 -7.16 -12.71
N ASP A 105 10.86 -7.02 -14.02
CA ASP A 105 10.75 -5.72 -14.68
C ASP A 105 9.45 -4.99 -14.32
N ALA A 106 8.36 -5.74 -14.13
CA ALA A 106 7.08 -5.19 -13.71
C ALA A 106 7.21 -4.55 -12.32
N ILE A 107 7.78 -5.25 -11.33
CA ILE A 107 8.04 -4.68 -10.00
C ILE A 107 8.97 -3.47 -10.11
N GLY A 108 10.09 -3.59 -10.83
CA GLY A 108 11.05 -2.50 -11.03
C GLY A 108 10.39 -1.23 -11.58
N ALA A 109 9.50 -1.36 -12.56
CA ALA A 109 8.76 -0.26 -13.17
C ALA A 109 7.62 0.30 -12.29
N LEU A 110 6.98 -0.54 -11.48
CA LEU A 110 5.96 -0.10 -10.51
C LEU A 110 6.57 0.73 -9.38
N VAL A 111 7.69 0.28 -8.79
CA VAL A 111 8.31 0.96 -7.65
C VAL A 111 9.04 2.24 -8.08
N THR A 112 9.71 2.24 -9.25
CA THR A 112 10.46 3.42 -9.74
C THR A 112 9.58 4.37 -10.57
N LYS A 113 9.27 3.99 -11.82
CA LYS A 113 8.57 4.82 -12.81
C LYS A 113 7.08 5.00 -12.51
N SER A 114 6.49 4.16 -11.65
CA SER A 114 5.06 4.19 -11.32
C SER A 114 4.16 3.89 -12.53
N ALA A 115 4.63 3.02 -13.42
CA ALA A 115 4.04 2.75 -14.73
C ALA A 115 2.61 2.17 -14.65
N ASN A 116 1.67 2.80 -15.34
CA ASN A 116 0.24 2.43 -15.38
C ASN A 116 0.02 1.20 -16.26
N ASP A 117 0.62 1.18 -17.47
CA ASP A 117 0.57 0.05 -18.40
C ASP A 117 1.04 -1.26 -17.75
N VAL A 118 2.09 -1.19 -16.94
CA VAL A 118 2.57 -2.32 -16.14
C VAL A 118 1.57 -2.75 -15.06
N ALA A 119 0.91 -1.82 -14.37
CA ALA A 119 -0.05 -2.15 -13.32
C ALA A 119 -1.30 -2.85 -13.87
N THR A 120 -1.83 -2.37 -15.00
CA THR A 120 -2.97 -3.00 -15.68
C THR A 120 -2.55 -4.35 -16.27
N THR A 121 -1.35 -4.47 -16.85
CA THR A 121 -0.78 -5.75 -17.29
C THR A 121 -0.74 -6.77 -16.14
N VAL A 122 -0.19 -6.38 -14.98
CA VAL A 122 -0.15 -7.23 -13.77
C VAL A 122 -1.55 -7.65 -13.35
N ALA A 123 -2.49 -6.71 -13.32
CA ALA A 123 -3.85 -6.93 -12.88
C ALA A 123 -4.60 -7.96 -13.73
N GLU A 124 -4.51 -7.81 -15.05
CA GLU A 124 -5.12 -8.72 -16.03
C GLU A 124 -4.50 -10.12 -16.00
N ASN A 125 -3.18 -10.23 -15.81
CA ASN A 125 -2.51 -11.55 -15.74
C ASN A 125 -2.78 -12.29 -14.42
N ILE A 126 -2.96 -11.59 -13.29
CA ILE A 126 -3.22 -12.22 -11.99
C ILE A 126 -4.70 -12.55 -11.77
N ALA A 127 -5.64 -11.79 -12.35
CA ALA A 127 -7.07 -11.93 -12.06
C ALA A 127 -7.98 -12.02 -13.30
N GLY A 128 -7.41 -12.21 -14.50
CA GLY A 128 -8.12 -12.25 -15.78
C GLY A 128 -8.64 -10.89 -16.27
N SER A 129 -8.90 -9.94 -15.37
CA SER A 129 -9.30 -8.57 -15.68
C SER A 129 -8.88 -7.61 -14.57
N GLU A 130 -8.67 -6.33 -14.92
CA GLU A 130 -8.40 -5.31 -13.90
C GLU A 130 -9.57 -5.15 -12.90
N ALA A 131 -10.82 -5.25 -13.36
CA ALA A 131 -11.98 -5.15 -12.47
C ALA A 131 -11.99 -6.26 -11.41
N ALA A 132 -11.61 -7.49 -11.78
CA ALA A 132 -11.45 -8.60 -10.83
C ALA A 132 -10.26 -8.37 -9.87
N PHE A 133 -9.15 -7.83 -10.39
CA PHE A 133 -8.00 -7.46 -9.57
C PHE A 133 -8.35 -6.37 -8.56
N ALA A 134 -9.07 -5.32 -8.95
CA ALA A 134 -9.51 -4.25 -8.05
C ALA A 134 -10.47 -4.74 -6.95
N ARG A 135 -11.32 -5.73 -7.26
CA ARG A 135 -12.12 -6.45 -6.24
C ARG A 135 -11.20 -7.19 -5.26
N ARG A 136 -10.16 -7.91 -5.75
CA ARG A 136 -9.15 -8.54 -4.89
C ARG A 136 -8.42 -7.51 -4.02
N MET A 137 -7.89 -6.43 -4.60
CA MET A 137 -7.22 -5.33 -3.88
C MET A 137 -8.08 -4.79 -2.74
N THR A 138 -9.38 -4.64 -2.95
CA THR A 138 -10.31 -4.16 -1.91
C THR A 138 -10.53 -5.20 -0.81
N ARG A 139 -10.61 -6.50 -1.14
CA ARG A 139 -10.65 -7.58 -0.13
C ARG A 139 -9.35 -7.66 0.67
N THR A 140 -8.19 -7.63 0.01
CA THR A 140 -6.87 -7.58 0.67
C THR A 140 -6.76 -6.34 1.57
N ALA A 141 -7.27 -5.17 1.14
CA ALA A 141 -7.32 -3.98 1.98
C ALA A 141 -8.12 -4.23 3.28
N ARG A 142 -9.31 -4.86 3.19
CA ARG A 142 -10.11 -5.23 4.38
C ARG A 142 -9.37 -6.20 5.30
N GLN A 143 -8.73 -7.22 4.74
CA GLN A 143 -7.92 -8.20 5.49
C GLN A 143 -6.69 -7.59 6.19
N LEU A 144 -6.23 -6.41 5.74
CA LEU A 144 -5.19 -5.62 6.38
C LEU A 144 -5.74 -4.55 7.33
N GLY A 145 -7.03 -4.59 7.70
CA GLY A 145 -7.66 -3.59 8.56
C GLY A 145 -7.88 -2.21 7.92
N MET A 146 -7.65 -2.05 6.60
CA MET A 146 -7.87 -0.80 5.86
C MET A 146 -9.36 -0.58 5.57
N ALA A 147 -10.18 -0.42 6.62
CA ALA A 147 -11.64 -0.42 6.54
C ALA A 147 -12.23 0.67 5.62
N LYS A 148 -11.50 1.78 5.42
CA LYS A 148 -11.97 2.97 4.68
C LYS A 148 -11.37 3.08 3.27
N THR A 149 -10.78 2.00 2.75
CA THR A 149 -10.21 1.95 1.39
C THR A 149 -11.10 1.20 0.40
N THR A 150 -11.20 1.69 -0.84
CA THR A 150 -11.83 0.96 -1.95
C THR A 150 -11.01 1.21 -3.20
N PHE A 151 -10.49 0.15 -3.81
CA PHE A 151 -9.77 0.20 -5.07
C PHE A 151 -10.71 -0.12 -6.23
N ARG A 152 -10.51 0.55 -7.37
CA ARG A 152 -11.28 0.38 -8.60
C ARG A 152 -10.41 0.12 -9.83
N ASN A 153 -9.11 0.32 -9.71
CA ASN A 153 -8.10 -0.02 -10.71
C ASN A 153 -6.74 -0.29 -10.01
N ALA A 154 -5.79 -0.88 -10.72
CA ALA A 154 -4.48 -1.28 -10.21
C ALA A 154 -3.43 -0.15 -10.26
N HIS A 155 -3.66 0.88 -11.07
CA HIS A 155 -2.72 1.98 -11.30
C HIS A 155 -3.01 3.23 -10.47
N GLY A 156 -4.26 3.45 -10.05
CA GLY A 156 -4.67 4.63 -9.30
C GLY A 156 -5.00 5.86 -10.16
N LEU A 157 -5.43 5.69 -11.42
CA LEU A 157 -6.01 6.81 -12.21
C LEU A 157 -7.40 7.18 -11.67
N PRO A 158 -7.93 8.38 -12.03
CA PRO A 158 -9.19 8.88 -11.51
C PRO A 158 -10.35 7.90 -11.67
N ASN A 159 -11.04 7.63 -10.56
CA ASN A 159 -12.30 6.92 -10.51
C ASN A 159 -13.04 7.41 -9.27
N SER A 160 -14.29 7.89 -9.42
CA SER A 160 -15.05 8.49 -8.31
C SER A 160 -15.36 7.50 -7.18
N LYS A 161 -15.44 6.20 -7.48
CA LYS A 161 -15.69 5.12 -6.51
C LYS A 161 -14.40 4.56 -5.88
N GLN A 162 -13.25 5.18 -6.10
CA GLN A 162 -11.95 4.82 -5.54
C GLN A 162 -11.53 5.79 -4.42
N ARG A 163 -11.27 5.27 -3.21
CA ARG A 163 -10.99 6.08 -2.01
C ARG A 163 -10.05 5.37 -1.06
N THR A 164 -9.37 6.12 -0.20
CA THR A 164 -8.54 5.63 0.90
C THR A 164 -8.49 6.69 2.00
N THR A 165 -7.77 6.42 3.08
CA THR A 165 -7.40 7.38 4.13
C THR A 165 -5.87 7.42 4.28
N ALA A 166 -5.33 8.40 5.00
CA ALA A 166 -3.90 8.41 5.29
C ALA A 166 -3.53 7.30 6.28
N ARG A 167 -4.42 6.98 7.23
CA ARG A 167 -4.28 5.85 8.17
C ARG A 167 -4.19 4.52 7.43
N ASP A 168 -5.12 4.23 6.53
CA ASP A 168 -5.13 3.00 5.73
C ASP A 168 -3.85 2.86 4.89
N MET A 169 -3.35 3.97 4.32
CA MET A 169 -2.09 3.98 3.57
C MET A 169 -0.85 3.77 4.45
N ALA A 170 -0.88 4.20 5.72
CA ALA A 170 0.17 3.88 6.69
C ALA A 170 0.13 2.40 7.10
N THR A 171 -1.08 1.85 7.30
CA THR A 171 -1.32 0.42 7.54
C THR A 171 -0.77 -0.43 6.40
N LEU A 172 -1.10 -0.10 5.14
CA LEU A 172 -0.54 -0.78 3.97
C LEU A 172 0.99 -0.65 3.89
N GLY A 173 1.52 0.54 4.20
CA GLY A 173 2.95 0.81 4.21
C GLY A 173 3.72 0.01 5.26
N ARG A 174 3.13 -0.28 6.43
CA ARG A 174 3.67 -1.19 7.43
C ARG A 174 3.50 -2.66 7.02
N ALA A 175 2.30 -3.06 6.57
CA ALA A 175 1.97 -4.44 6.24
C ALA A 175 2.86 -5.03 5.12
N ILE A 176 3.23 -4.24 4.11
CA ILE A 176 4.14 -4.70 3.04
C ILE A 176 5.57 -4.93 3.53
N GLN A 177 6.01 -4.18 4.56
CA GLN A 177 7.32 -4.37 5.20
C GLN A 177 7.32 -5.60 6.11
N GLU A 178 6.24 -5.79 6.87
CA GLU A 178 6.11 -6.85 7.87
C GLU A 178 5.98 -8.23 7.23
N ARG A 179 5.17 -8.38 6.17
CA ARG A 179 5.00 -9.66 5.48
C ARG A 179 6.12 -9.98 4.50
N PHE A 180 6.70 -8.96 3.85
CA PHE A 180 7.63 -9.17 2.74
C PHE A 180 8.97 -8.42 2.91
N PRO A 181 9.68 -8.53 4.05
CA PRO A 181 10.85 -7.69 4.36
C PRO A 181 11.95 -7.75 3.30
N GLU A 182 12.23 -8.93 2.74
CA GLU A 182 13.24 -9.09 1.68
C GLU A 182 12.82 -8.43 0.35
N ARG A 183 11.55 -8.58 -0.06
CA ARG A 183 11.03 -7.99 -1.31
C ARG A 183 10.75 -6.50 -1.16
N TYR A 184 10.48 -6.03 0.05
CA TYR A 184 10.30 -4.62 0.36
C TYR A 184 11.55 -3.79 0.02
N LYS A 185 12.76 -4.36 0.13
CA LYS A 185 14.03 -3.71 -0.26
C LYS A 185 14.00 -3.14 -1.68
N LEU A 186 13.17 -3.69 -2.58
CA LEU A 186 12.98 -3.18 -3.95
C LEU A 186 12.42 -1.75 -4.00
N PHE A 187 11.69 -1.27 -3.00
CA PHE A 187 11.21 0.13 -2.94
C PHE A 187 12.34 1.15 -2.74
N ASN A 188 13.50 0.74 -2.21
CA ASN A 188 14.70 1.56 -2.07
C ASN A 188 15.45 1.77 -3.41
N THR A 189 14.98 1.14 -4.50
CA THR A 189 15.59 1.27 -5.83
C THR A 189 15.52 2.72 -6.32
N ARG A 190 16.66 3.43 -6.36
CA ARG A 190 16.75 4.83 -6.85
C ARG A 190 16.60 4.94 -8.37
N VAL A 191 17.18 4.00 -9.11
CA VAL A 191 17.10 3.88 -10.57
C VAL A 191 17.00 2.41 -10.95
N TYR A 192 16.07 2.06 -11.84
CA TYR A 192 15.96 0.72 -12.43
C TYR A 192 16.27 0.80 -13.94
N LYS A 193 17.16 -0.04 -14.46
CA LYS A 193 17.50 -0.07 -15.89
C LYS A 193 16.59 -1.06 -16.62
N TYR A 194 15.72 -0.58 -17.50
CA TYR A 194 14.81 -1.41 -18.30
C TYR A 194 15.06 -1.17 -19.80
N LYS A 195 15.49 -2.21 -20.52
CA LYS A 195 15.82 -2.16 -21.96
C LYS A 195 16.67 -0.92 -22.33
N GLY A 196 17.81 -0.78 -21.64
CA GLY A 196 18.72 0.37 -21.79
C GLY A 196 18.28 1.68 -21.11
N ARG A 197 16.98 1.88 -20.83
CA ARG A 197 16.43 3.14 -20.29
C ARG A 197 16.50 3.17 -18.76
N ASN A 198 16.95 4.30 -18.22
CA ASN A 198 17.02 4.53 -16.76
C ASN A 198 15.67 5.04 -16.22
N LEU A 199 14.96 4.19 -15.48
CA LEU A 199 13.74 4.50 -14.76
C LEU A 199 14.09 5.08 -13.38
N ARG A 200 14.13 6.40 -13.27
CA ARG A 200 14.34 7.09 -11.98
C ARG A 200 13.12 6.96 -11.08
N ASN A 201 13.34 6.74 -9.79
CA ASN A 201 12.27 6.68 -8.79
C ASN A 201 11.69 8.07 -8.54
N HIS A 202 10.35 8.16 -8.44
CA HIS A 202 9.66 9.41 -8.12
C HIS A 202 9.82 9.86 -6.66
N ASN A 203 10.21 8.97 -5.74
CA ASN A 203 10.49 9.34 -4.36
C ASN A 203 11.87 10.01 -4.24
N ARG A 204 11.90 11.33 -4.43
CA ARG A 204 13.12 12.15 -4.32
C ARG A 204 13.74 12.18 -2.90
N LEU A 205 13.08 11.61 -1.88
CA LEU A 205 13.66 11.47 -0.54
C LEU A 205 14.68 10.32 -0.45
N LEU A 206 14.62 9.34 -1.37
CA LEU A 206 15.59 8.23 -1.42
C LEU A 206 16.99 8.76 -1.72
N GLY A 207 17.91 8.57 -0.78
CA GLY A 207 19.29 9.05 -0.85
C GLY A 207 19.51 10.52 -0.54
N SER A 208 18.45 11.33 -0.34
CA SER A 208 18.57 12.73 0.12
C SER A 208 18.20 12.89 1.60
N VAL A 209 17.39 11.99 2.16
CA VAL A 209 17.08 11.94 3.60
C VAL A 209 17.60 10.63 4.17
N LYS A 210 18.57 10.72 5.11
CA LYS A 210 19.23 9.54 5.73
C LYS A 210 18.22 8.63 6.41
N GLY A 211 18.15 7.38 5.94
CA GLY A 211 17.29 6.32 6.47
C GLY A 211 16.00 6.09 5.68
N VAL A 212 15.66 6.91 4.67
CA VAL A 212 14.47 6.65 3.83
C VAL A 212 14.72 5.45 2.92
N ASP A 213 13.85 4.44 3.00
CA ASP A 213 13.96 3.17 2.26
C ASP A 213 12.77 2.89 1.33
N GLY A 214 11.75 3.75 1.34
CA GLY A 214 10.53 3.60 0.56
C GLY A 214 9.56 4.76 0.80
N ILE A 215 8.30 4.70 0.33
CA ILE A 215 7.67 3.60 -0.40
C ILE A 215 7.21 4.11 -1.77
N LYS A 216 6.25 5.04 -1.82
CA LYS A 216 5.60 5.40 -3.07
C LYS A 216 4.98 6.80 -3.09
N THR A 217 5.14 7.49 -4.22
CA THR A 217 4.45 8.75 -4.53
C THR A 217 3.16 8.54 -5.31
N GLY A 218 2.25 9.52 -5.24
CA GLY A 218 1.08 9.59 -6.11
C GLY A 218 0.69 11.04 -6.45
N TYR A 219 0.09 11.26 -7.62
CA TYR A 219 -0.50 12.53 -8.01
C TYR A 219 -1.62 12.33 -9.03
N ILE A 220 -2.77 12.95 -8.77
CA ILE A 220 -3.78 13.35 -9.76
C ILE A 220 -4.33 14.74 -9.35
N ARG A 221 -4.93 15.51 -10.27
CA ARG A 221 -5.50 16.84 -9.96
C ARG A 221 -6.46 16.82 -8.75
N ALA A 222 -7.28 15.78 -8.65
CA ALA A 222 -8.23 15.60 -7.56
C ALA A 222 -7.55 15.34 -6.19
N SER A 223 -6.45 14.60 -6.14
CA SER A 223 -5.75 14.25 -4.88
C SER A 223 -4.73 15.28 -4.43
N GLY A 224 -4.16 16.07 -5.34
CA GLY A 224 -2.89 16.76 -5.08
C GLY A 224 -1.71 15.78 -5.00
N PHE A 225 -0.58 16.24 -4.48
CA PHE A 225 0.65 15.45 -4.38
C PHE A 225 0.66 14.61 -3.09
N ASN A 226 0.90 13.31 -3.24
CA ASN A 226 0.87 12.31 -2.17
C ASN A 226 2.21 11.55 -2.04
N LEU A 227 2.51 11.06 -0.84
CA LEU A 227 3.63 10.16 -0.53
C LEU A 227 3.30 9.28 0.69
N VAL A 228 3.60 7.99 0.57
CA VAL A 228 3.86 7.09 1.70
C VAL A 228 5.36 6.85 1.74
N THR A 229 6.00 7.14 2.87
CA THR A 229 7.43 6.94 3.09
C THR A 229 7.69 6.13 4.35
N SER A 230 8.78 5.36 4.33
CA SER A 230 9.30 4.66 5.51
C SER A 230 10.72 5.15 5.78
N VAL A 231 11.09 5.21 7.06
CA VAL A 231 12.40 5.68 7.51
C VAL A 231 12.93 4.79 8.64
N GLN A 232 14.13 4.24 8.47
CA GLN A 232 14.85 3.46 9.46
C GLN A 232 16.17 4.13 9.82
N ARG A 233 16.37 4.48 11.10
CA ARG A 233 17.60 5.12 11.60
C ARG A 233 17.76 4.90 13.11
N ASN A 234 18.98 4.60 13.57
CA ASN A 234 19.34 4.50 14.99
C ASN A 234 18.40 3.56 15.80
N ASN A 235 18.04 2.42 15.19
CA ASN A 235 17.07 1.43 15.69
C ASN A 235 15.64 1.98 15.92
N ARG A 236 15.27 3.11 15.29
CA ARG A 236 13.90 3.64 15.23
C ARG A 236 13.36 3.50 13.80
N HIS A 237 12.06 3.18 13.67
CA HIS A 237 11.39 2.94 12.39
C HIS A 237 10.03 3.66 12.36
N ILE A 238 9.79 4.50 11.35
CA ILE A 238 8.48 5.12 11.12
C ILE A 238 7.95 4.84 9.72
N VAL A 239 6.61 4.81 9.60
CA VAL A 239 5.90 5.02 8.34
C VAL A 239 5.18 6.36 8.43
N ALA A 240 5.42 7.23 7.46
CA ALA A 240 4.84 8.57 7.37
C ALA A 240 4.07 8.73 6.06
N VAL A 241 2.90 9.36 6.12
CA VAL A 241 2.03 9.59 4.97
C VAL A 241 1.66 11.07 4.89
N VAL A 242 1.73 11.62 3.68
CA VAL A 242 1.26 12.96 3.34
C VAL A 242 0.40 12.84 2.08
N MET A 243 -0.82 13.34 2.13
CA MET A 243 -1.74 13.44 1.01
C MET A 243 -2.19 14.90 0.82
N GLY A 244 -2.56 15.30 -0.39
CA GLY A 244 -3.10 16.64 -0.63
C GLY A 244 -2.08 17.76 -0.77
N GLY A 245 -0.78 17.48 -0.92
CA GLY A 245 0.24 18.53 -1.08
C GLY A 245 -0.04 19.41 -2.31
N ARG A 246 0.16 20.73 -2.19
CA ARG A 246 -0.06 21.69 -3.29
C ARG A 246 0.94 21.52 -4.44
N THR A 247 2.21 21.24 -4.13
CA THR A 247 3.25 20.93 -5.12
C THR A 247 4.09 19.74 -4.66
N GLY A 248 4.79 19.08 -5.59
CA GLY A 248 5.72 17.99 -5.25
C GLY A 248 6.84 18.43 -4.29
N ALA A 249 7.37 19.65 -4.45
CA ALA A 249 8.39 20.21 -3.57
C ALA A 249 7.85 20.47 -2.15
N ARG A 250 6.71 21.16 -2.02
CA ARG A 250 6.09 21.42 -0.70
C ARG A 250 5.71 20.11 0.01
N ARG A 251 5.24 19.10 -0.73
CA ARG A 251 4.96 17.76 -0.19
C ARG A 251 6.22 17.06 0.32
N ASN A 252 7.35 17.19 -0.38
CA ASN A 252 8.63 16.62 0.07
C ASN A 252 9.12 17.34 1.34
N ALA A 253 9.12 18.67 1.36
CA ALA A 253 9.53 19.45 2.52
C ALA A 253 8.69 19.10 3.76
N HIS A 254 7.36 19.04 3.62
CA HIS A 254 6.46 18.63 4.70
C HIS A 254 6.72 17.20 5.20
N MET A 255 7.06 16.27 4.30
CA MET A 255 7.44 14.92 4.72
C MET A 255 8.78 14.92 5.49
N THR A 256 9.79 15.64 5.01
CA THR A 256 11.10 15.75 5.69
C THR A 256 10.95 16.37 7.09
N ASP A 257 10.12 17.40 7.22
CA ASP A 257 9.78 18.02 8.50
C ASP A 257 9.08 17.02 9.46
N LEU A 258 8.05 16.30 9.00
CA LEU A 258 7.42 15.22 9.78
C LEU A 258 8.42 14.13 10.21
N ILE A 259 9.37 13.74 9.34
CA ILE A 259 10.42 12.79 9.69
C ILE A 259 11.30 13.35 10.82
N GLY A 260 11.75 14.61 10.72
CA GLY A 260 12.54 15.26 11.75
C GLY A 260 11.82 15.33 13.10
N ARG A 261 10.56 15.77 13.09
CA ARG A 261 9.74 15.98 14.29
C ARG A 261 9.28 14.71 15.00
N TYR A 262 9.19 13.57 14.31
CA TYR A 262 8.59 12.35 14.87
C TYR A 262 9.49 11.09 14.87
N LEU A 263 10.55 11.00 14.06
CA LEU A 263 11.42 9.81 14.05
C LEU A 263 12.10 9.57 15.41
N HIS A 264 12.47 10.63 16.13
CA HIS A 264 13.06 10.51 17.46
C HIS A 264 12.07 10.04 18.54
N LYS A 265 10.75 10.08 18.27
CA LYS A 265 9.68 9.64 19.18
C LYS A 265 9.25 8.18 18.97
N ALA A 266 9.63 7.56 17.85
CA ALA A 266 9.36 6.14 17.57
C ALA A 266 10.20 5.22 18.45
N SER A 267 9.65 4.06 18.84
CA SER A 267 10.30 3.11 19.74
C SER A 267 11.66 2.60 19.24
N ARG A 268 12.53 2.23 20.20
CA ARG A 268 13.82 1.54 19.94
C ARG A 268 13.75 0.03 20.13
N GLY A 269 12.73 -0.48 20.84
CA GLY A 269 12.59 -1.89 21.22
C GLY A 269 12.36 -2.85 20.05
N THR A 270 12.00 -4.09 20.36
CA THR A 270 11.58 -5.11 19.39
C THR A 270 10.25 -4.71 18.71
N ARG A 271 9.90 -5.39 17.61
CA ARG A 271 8.62 -5.16 16.91
C ARG A 271 7.51 -5.91 17.63
N THR A 272 6.57 -5.19 18.23
CA THR A 272 5.56 -5.77 19.13
C THR A 272 4.18 -5.98 18.50
N ALA A 273 3.89 -5.38 17.33
CA ALA A 273 2.54 -5.42 16.75
C ALA A 273 2.53 -5.90 15.28
N PRO A 274 2.12 -7.15 14.98
CA PRO A 274 1.79 -7.58 13.62
C PRO A 274 0.44 -7.00 13.17
N LEU A 275 0.35 -6.53 11.93
CA LEU A 275 -0.87 -5.86 11.40
C LEU A 275 -2.05 -6.76 11.01
N ILE A 276 -2.04 -8.06 11.33
CA ILE A 276 -3.07 -8.99 10.84
C ILE A 276 -4.28 -8.99 11.79
N ALA A 277 -5.08 -7.92 11.71
CA ALA A 277 -6.44 -7.89 12.23
C ALA A 277 -7.35 -8.74 11.34
N SER A 278 -7.51 -10.02 11.69
CA SER A 278 -8.53 -10.89 11.10
C SER A 278 -9.92 -10.49 11.62
N ALA A 279 -10.59 -9.54 10.96
CA ALA A 279 -11.93 -9.12 11.31
C ALA A 279 -12.86 -9.07 10.07
N GLY A 280 -13.93 -9.86 10.11
CA GLY A 280 -14.98 -9.91 9.09
C GLY A 280 -15.47 -11.35 8.87
N PRO A 281 -16.79 -11.61 8.91
CA PRO A 281 -17.30 -12.98 8.79
C PRO A 281 -16.96 -13.57 7.43
N VAL A 282 -16.47 -14.81 7.45
CA VAL A 282 -16.43 -15.62 6.25
C VAL A 282 -17.87 -16.00 5.96
N PHE A 283 -18.50 -15.31 5.00
CA PHE A 283 -19.63 -15.91 4.30
C PHE A 283 -19.10 -17.17 3.63
N ALA A 284 -19.33 -18.31 4.28
CA ALA A 284 -19.19 -19.60 3.64
C ALA A 284 -20.16 -19.57 2.45
N PHE A 285 -19.62 -19.61 1.24
CA PHE A 285 -20.41 -19.99 0.08
C PHE A 285 -20.79 -21.45 0.33
N ASP A 286 -22.03 -21.68 0.76
CA ASP A 286 -22.50 -23.03 1.03
C ASP A 286 -22.79 -23.75 -0.30
N ALA A 287 -21.72 -24.34 -0.83
CA ALA A 287 -21.77 -25.12 -2.05
C ALA A 287 -22.59 -26.42 -1.89
N ALA A 288 -23.01 -26.80 -0.67
CA ALA A 288 -23.83 -27.99 -0.43
C ALA A 288 -25.32 -27.79 -0.74
N SER A 289 -25.78 -26.54 -0.93
CA SER A 289 -27.20 -26.25 -1.24
C SER A 289 -27.55 -26.23 -2.75
N LEU A 290 -26.60 -26.55 -3.63
CA LEU A 290 -26.87 -26.72 -5.07
C LEU A 290 -27.00 -28.21 -5.42
N LYS A 291 -28.24 -28.72 -5.44
CA LYS A 291 -28.53 -29.91 -6.25
C LYS A 291 -28.32 -29.52 -7.72
N GLU A 292 -27.38 -30.20 -8.36
CA GLU A 292 -27.08 -30.15 -9.81
C GLU A 292 -26.62 -28.76 -10.35
N PRO A 293 -25.35 -28.36 -10.10
CA PRO A 293 -24.71 -27.32 -10.89
C PRO A 293 -24.48 -27.81 -12.33
N PRO A 294 -24.97 -27.12 -13.38
CA PRO A 294 -24.81 -27.58 -14.75
C PRO A 294 -23.35 -27.49 -15.20
N LEU A 295 -22.76 -28.64 -15.53
CA LEU A 295 -21.43 -28.73 -16.12
C LEU A 295 -21.50 -28.30 -17.61
N PRO A 296 -20.67 -27.35 -18.07
CA PRO A 296 -20.64 -26.98 -19.48
C PRO A 296 -20.04 -28.11 -20.31
N ALA A 297 -20.86 -28.70 -21.19
CA ALA A 297 -20.44 -29.77 -22.08
C ALA A 297 -19.53 -29.27 -23.22
N ASN A 298 -18.59 -30.14 -23.60
CA ASN A 298 -17.85 -30.19 -24.87
C ASN A 298 -16.76 -29.15 -25.16
N LYS A 299 -15.52 -29.65 -25.25
CA LYS A 299 -14.47 -29.10 -26.13
C LYS A 299 -14.83 -29.36 -27.60
N PRO A 300 -14.55 -28.45 -28.53
CA PRO A 300 -14.42 -28.78 -29.95
C PRO A 300 -12.97 -29.20 -30.27
N VAL A 301 -12.81 -30.32 -31.00
CA VAL A 301 -11.56 -30.72 -31.64
C VAL A 301 -11.86 -31.02 -33.12
N GLY A 302 -11.14 -30.33 -34.02
CA GLY A 302 -10.77 -30.77 -35.38
C GLY A 302 -11.82 -31.31 -36.38
N GLY A 303 -12.32 -30.43 -37.26
CA GLY A 303 -12.19 -30.52 -38.74
C GLY A 303 -12.86 -31.62 -39.57
N ILE A 304 -13.51 -31.22 -40.69
CA ILE A 304 -13.18 -31.59 -42.10
C ILE A 304 -14.13 -30.88 -43.12
N ALA A 305 -13.51 -30.27 -44.15
CA ALA A 305 -13.94 -29.92 -45.53
C ALA A 305 -15.26 -29.13 -45.90
N PRO A 306 -15.29 -28.41 -47.06
CA PRO A 306 -16.37 -27.48 -47.47
C PRO A 306 -17.18 -27.93 -48.73
N PRO A 307 -18.32 -27.26 -49.03
CA PRO A 307 -18.49 -26.39 -50.23
C PRO A 307 -19.44 -25.18 -49.96
N ALA A 308 -19.77 -24.22 -50.85
CA ALA A 308 -19.14 -23.60 -52.03
C ALA A 308 -19.85 -22.22 -52.33
N THR A 309 -19.18 -21.33 -53.08
CA THR A 309 -19.73 -20.22 -53.93
C THR A 309 -20.81 -19.23 -53.41
N GLY A 310 -20.45 -17.94 -53.37
CA GLY A 310 -20.95 -16.98 -54.39
C GLY A 310 -22.08 -15.96 -54.07
N ALA A 311 -21.68 -14.69 -53.90
CA ALA A 311 -22.47 -13.45 -54.13
C ALA A 311 -23.51 -12.97 -53.07
N PRO A 312 -23.81 -11.64 -52.99
CA PRO A 312 -24.31 -10.99 -51.76
C PRO A 312 -25.72 -10.37 -51.84
N VAL A 313 -26.34 -10.09 -50.67
CA VAL A 313 -27.52 -9.21 -50.54
C VAL A 313 -27.36 -8.26 -49.34
N VAL A 314 -27.98 -7.08 -49.44
CA VAL A 314 -27.75 -5.87 -48.62
C VAL A 314 -28.88 -5.66 -47.58
N LEU A 315 -28.60 -4.82 -46.56
CA LEU A 315 -29.44 -4.29 -45.47
C LEU A 315 -30.97 -4.44 -45.58
N ALA A 316 -31.60 -4.80 -44.44
CA ALA A 316 -32.75 -4.06 -43.90
C ALA A 316 -32.82 -4.17 -42.36
N SER A 317 -33.42 -3.16 -41.71
CA SER A 317 -33.55 -3.03 -40.25
C SER A 317 -35.02 -3.11 -39.83
N ALA A 318 -35.32 -3.78 -38.72
CA ALA A 318 -36.40 -3.41 -37.79
C ALA A 318 -36.31 -4.19 -36.47
N TYR A 319 -36.33 -3.49 -35.34
CA TYR A 319 -36.65 -4.03 -34.02
C TYR A 319 -38.04 -3.51 -33.62
N ALA A 320 -38.92 -4.37 -33.10
CA ALA A 320 -40.14 -3.97 -32.40
C ALA A 320 -40.38 -4.92 -31.20
N PRO A 321 -40.88 -4.43 -30.05
CA PRO A 321 -40.85 -5.17 -28.79
C PRO A 321 -42.11 -6.01 -28.53
N VAL A 322 -41.95 -7.09 -27.77
CA VAL A 322 -43.05 -7.90 -27.22
C VAL A 322 -43.55 -7.29 -25.90
N LYS A 323 -44.87 -7.17 -25.75
CA LYS A 323 -45.52 -6.74 -24.50
C LYS A 323 -45.68 -7.92 -23.52
N LEU A 324 -45.59 -7.62 -22.22
CA LEU A 324 -46.09 -8.49 -21.15
C LEU A 324 -47.47 -7.96 -20.67
N PRO A 325 -48.42 -8.82 -20.28
CA PRO A 325 -49.68 -8.38 -19.67
C PRO A 325 -49.48 -7.90 -18.22
N GLU A 326 -50.19 -6.85 -17.86
CA GLU A 326 -50.50 -6.48 -16.48
C GLU A 326 -51.73 -7.28 -15.98
N ASP A 327 -52.00 -7.19 -14.68
CA ASP A 327 -53.16 -7.72 -13.92
C ASP A 327 -53.04 -9.08 -13.22
N ALA A 328 -52.41 -9.04 -12.04
CA ALA A 328 -52.84 -9.79 -10.85
C ALA A 328 -52.32 -9.07 -9.58
N LEU A 329 -53.10 -8.11 -9.06
CA LEU A 329 -52.76 -7.32 -7.88
C LEU A 329 -53.15 -7.99 -6.55
N ALA A 330 -52.42 -7.60 -5.50
CA ALA A 330 -52.83 -7.56 -4.09
C ALA A 330 -53.06 -8.88 -3.30
N ALA A 331 -52.07 -9.21 -2.45
CA ALA A 331 -52.26 -9.31 -0.98
C ALA A 331 -50.90 -9.34 -0.24
N ASN A 332 -50.90 -8.94 1.04
CA ASN A 332 -49.81 -9.04 2.02
C ASN A 332 -48.53 -8.21 1.78
N GLN A 333 -48.61 -6.91 2.10
CA GLN A 333 -47.45 -6.11 2.50
C GLN A 333 -47.33 -6.10 4.03
N VAL A 334 -46.17 -6.52 4.56
CA VAL A 334 -45.75 -6.20 5.95
C VAL A 334 -44.78 -5.02 5.88
N PRO A 335 -44.95 -3.94 6.68
CA PRO A 335 -44.07 -2.77 6.59
C PRO A 335 -42.64 -3.08 7.07
N ALA A 336 -41.65 -2.84 6.21
CA ALA A 336 -40.26 -2.81 6.64
C ALA A 336 -39.95 -1.47 7.36
N PRO A 337 -39.22 -1.47 8.48
CA PRO A 337 -38.90 -0.22 9.19
C PRO A 337 -37.92 0.65 8.38
N ALA A 338 -38.18 1.95 8.36
CA ALA A 338 -37.35 2.92 7.64
C ALA A 338 -35.96 3.08 8.30
N PRO A 339 -34.89 3.33 7.51
CA PRO A 339 -33.56 3.53 8.05
C PRO A 339 -33.44 4.88 8.79
N ALA A 340 -32.89 4.85 10.00
CA ALA A 340 -32.68 6.04 10.82
C ALA A 340 -31.68 7.03 10.17
N PRO A 341 -31.90 8.36 10.31
CA PRO A 341 -31.03 9.37 9.72
C PRO A 341 -29.67 9.47 10.45
N VAL A 342 -28.60 9.64 9.66
CA VAL A 342 -27.23 9.89 10.16
C VAL A 342 -27.07 11.37 10.53
N PRO A 343 -26.63 11.72 11.76
CA PRO A 343 -26.39 13.11 12.14
C PRO A 343 -25.28 13.75 11.29
N GLY A 344 -25.55 14.94 10.72
CA GLY A 344 -24.52 15.76 10.04
C GLY A 344 -24.90 16.37 8.69
N PHE A 345 -26.06 16.06 8.13
CA PHE A 345 -26.61 16.76 6.96
C PHE A 345 -28.09 17.08 7.21
N GLY A 346 -28.42 18.37 7.35
CA GLY A 346 -29.80 18.84 7.49
C GLY A 346 -30.52 18.92 6.14
N ASN A 347 -31.85 18.77 6.17
CA ASN A 347 -32.71 18.70 4.97
C ASN A 347 -33.17 20.07 4.44
N GLU A 348 -32.44 21.15 4.73
CA GLU A 348 -32.78 22.50 4.27
C GLU A 348 -31.63 23.12 3.47
N VAL A 349 -31.72 22.94 2.15
CA VAL A 349 -31.03 23.78 1.16
C VAL A 349 -32.11 24.27 0.19
N PRO A 350 -32.37 25.58 0.10
CA PRO A 350 -33.41 26.11 -0.78
C PRO A 350 -33.17 25.72 -2.24
N ILE A 351 -34.19 25.16 -2.89
CA ILE A 351 -34.15 24.82 -4.31
C ILE A 351 -34.31 26.11 -5.13
N PRO A 352 -33.32 26.51 -5.95
CA PRO A 352 -33.49 27.67 -6.84
C PRO A 352 -34.48 27.34 -7.97
N PRO A 353 -35.24 28.33 -8.47
CA PRO A 353 -36.30 28.11 -9.46
C PRO A 353 -35.78 27.57 -10.80
N LYS A 354 -36.68 26.94 -11.58
CA LYS A 354 -36.42 26.14 -12.79
C LYS A 354 -35.78 26.88 -14.00
N ALA A 355 -35.16 28.05 -13.82
CA ALA A 355 -34.59 28.90 -14.87
C ALA A 355 -33.06 28.79 -15.05
N VAL A 356 -32.43 27.67 -14.67
CA VAL A 356 -30.97 27.45 -14.83
C VAL A 356 -30.63 26.12 -15.51
N LYS A 357 -31.40 25.75 -16.56
CA LYS A 357 -31.04 24.67 -17.50
C LYS A 357 -30.65 25.14 -18.91
N SER A 358 -30.97 26.37 -19.32
CA SER A 358 -30.55 26.92 -20.62
C SER A 358 -29.10 27.43 -20.61
N ARG A 359 -28.68 28.16 -19.58
CA ARG A 359 -27.35 28.83 -19.52
C ARG A 359 -26.12 27.92 -19.42
N PHE A 360 -26.28 26.59 -19.51
CA PHE A 360 -25.16 25.64 -19.54
C PHE A 360 -24.97 24.95 -20.90
N ASN A 361 -25.94 25.07 -21.83
CA ASN A 361 -25.80 24.57 -23.19
C ASN A 361 -25.33 25.67 -24.16
N ASP A 362 -25.80 26.91 -23.98
CA ASP A 362 -25.48 28.03 -24.87
C ASP A 362 -23.98 28.42 -24.81
N THR A 363 -23.29 28.15 -23.69
CA THR A 363 -21.85 28.45 -23.53
C THR A 363 -20.92 27.47 -24.27
N PHE A 364 -21.45 26.41 -24.89
CA PHE A 364 -20.67 25.51 -25.76
C PHE A 364 -20.94 25.72 -27.26
N ALA A 365 -21.97 26.48 -27.62
CA ALA A 365 -22.32 26.79 -29.02
C ALA A 365 -21.63 28.06 -29.57
N VAL A 366 -21.26 29.01 -28.71
CA VAL A 366 -20.60 30.28 -29.11
C VAL A 366 -19.10 30.11 -29.42
N ALA A 367 -18.50 28.96 -29.07
CA ALA A 367 -17.09 28.66 -29.37
C ALA A 367 -16.82 28.28 -30.85
N THR A 368 -17.86 28.21 -31.68
CA THR A 368 -17.79 27.74 -33.08
C THR A 368 -18.22 28.78 -34.13
N SER A 369 -18.47 30.04 -33.74
CA SER A 369 -18.98 31.09 -34.62
C SER A 369 -18.23 32.43 -34.49
N LEU A 370 -16.91 32.40 -34.68
CA LEU A 370 -16.10 33.62 -34.88
C LEU A 370 -15.38 33.53 -36.24
N PRO A 371 -15.28 34.64 -37.00
CA PRO A 371 -14.65 34.65 -38.32
C PRO A 371 -13.13 34.38 -38.24
N PRO A 372 -12.51 33.85 -39.31
CA PRO A 372 -11.10 33.50 -39.31
C PRO A 372 -10.20 34.74 -39.18
N ILE A 373 -9.30 34.70 -38.21
CA ILE A 373 -8.22 35.69 -38.05
C ILE A 373 -7.20 35.50 -39.18
N PRO A 374 -6.74 36.56 -39.87
CA PRO A 374 -5.74 36.45 -40.95
C PRO A 374 -4.45 35.78 -40.48
N ARG A 375 -3.93 34.86 -41.27
CA ARG A 375 -2.62 34.23 -41.04
C ARG A 375 -1.53 34.97 -41.80
N THR A 376 -0.56 35.52 -41.08
CA THR A 376 0.76 35.85 -41.63
C THR A 376 1.80 34.90 -41.05
N SER A 377 2.06 33.79 -41.76
CA SER A 377 3.30 33.05 -41.55
C SER A 377 4.46 33.85 -42.15
N PRO A 378 5.64 33.74 -41.54
CA PRO A 378 6.80 33.31 -42.31
C PRO A 378 7.34 32.01 -41.73
N ASP A 379 7.25 30.93 -42.50
CA ASP A 379 8.13 29.78 -42.28
C ASP A 379 9.56 30.21 -42.63
N ALA A 380 10.44 30.26 -41.63
CA ALA A 380 11.88 30.34 -41.82
C ALA A 380 12.55 29.38 -40.85
N SER A 381 13.27 28.41 -41.40
CA SER A 381 13.95 27.33 -40.69
C SER A 381 14.86 27.88 -39.59
N ILE A 382 14.65 27.48 -38.33
CA ILE A 382 15.60 27.78 -37.25
C ILE A 382 16.81 26.85 -37.38
N THR A 383 17.77 27.28 -38.18
CA THR A 383 19.14 26.77 -38.17
C THR A 383 19.75 27.07 -36.80
N THR A 384 20.30 26.07 -36.11
CA THR A 384 21.00 26.29 -34.84
C THR A 384 22.30 27.06 -35.06
N GLN A 385 22.26 28.38 -34.89
CA GLN A 385 23.46 29.16 -34.62
C GLN A 385 23.69 29.24 -33.11
N SER A 386 24.91 28.89 -32.69
CA SER A 386 25.34 28.93 -31.29
C SER A 386 25.44 30.37 -30.78
N ILE A 387 24.61 30.72 -29.80
CA ILE A 387 24.73 32.01 -29.08
C ILE A 387 26.10 32.04 -28.40
N SER A 388 26.90 33.05 -28.72
CA SER A 388 28.26 33.20 -28.16
C SER A 388 28.21 33.52 -26.66
N LYS A 389 29.24 33.06 -25.94
CA LYS A 389 29.40 33.28 -24.49
C LYS A 389 29.38 34.78 -24.13
N THR A 390 29.83 35.63 -25.05
CA THR A 390 29.81 37.10 -24.97
C THR A 390 28.40 37.68 -24.91
N ALA A 391 27.47 37.19 -25.75
CA ALA A 391 26.07 37.65 -25.73
C ALA A 391 25.35 37.30 -24.40
N LEU A 392 25.64 36.13 -23.82
CA LEU A 392 25.12 35.74 -22.51
C LEU A 392 25.68 36.62 -21.38
N LEU A 393 26.96 36.98 -21.43
CA LEU A 393 27.61 37.87 -20.46
C LEU A 393 27.10 39.31 -20.54
N GLN A 394 26.76 39.80 -21.73
CA GLN A 394 26.22 41.15 -21.93
C GLN A 394 24.79 41.27 -21.39
N ALA A 395 23.95 40.26 -21.61
CA ALA A 395 22.60 40.18 -21.01
C ALA A 395 22.66 40.09 -19.47
N ALA A 396 23.62 39.34 -18.91
CA ALA A 396 23.82 39.25 -17.48
C ALA A 396 24.29 40.57 -16.84
N ARG A 397 25.10 41.37 -17.54
CA ARG A 397 25.55 42.70 -17.07
C ARG A 397 24.40 43.73 -17.06
N GLN A 398 23.54 43.73 -18.07
CA GLN A 398 22.37 44.63 -18.12
C GLN A 398 21.36 44.39 -16.99
N GLN A 399 21.29 43.17 -16.42
CA GLN A 399 20.46 42.89 -15.25
C GLN A 399 21.11 43.22 -13.90
N ALA A 400 22.42 43.50 -13.86
CA ALA A 400 23.19 43.60 -12.61
C ALA A 400 23.51 45.04 -12.17
N GLY A 401 23.50 46.03 -13.07
CA GLY A 401 23.65 47.45 -12.71
C GLY A 401 24.96 47.82 -12.01
N ILE A 402 26.06 47.12 -12.31
CA ILE A 402 27.39 47.36 -11.75
C ILE A 402 28.33 47.74 -12.89
N ASP A 403 28.96 48.91 -12.79
CA ASP A 403 29.87 49.47 -13.78
C ASP A 403 31.30 49.47 -13.22
N LEU A 404 32.20 48.72 -13.86
CA LEU A 404 33.65 48.68 -13.55
C LEU A 404 34.44 48.37 -14.84
N PRO A 405 35.61 49.00 -15.03
CA PRO A 405 36.27 49.07 -16.33
C PRO A 405 36.94 47.76 -16.76
N VAL A 406 36.95 47.53 -18.08
CA VAL A 406 37.62 46.41 -18.73
C VAL A 406 39.06 46.80 -19.07
N ARG A 407 40.04 46.00 -18.62
CA ARG A 407 41.34 45.90 -19.29
C ARG A 407 41.31 44.74 -20.29
N ASN A 408 41.53 45.06 -21.55
CA ASN A 408 41.99 44.07 -22.52
C ASN A 408 43.51 43.98 -22.41
N ASP A 409 44.07 42.78 -22.46
CA ASP A 409 45.31 42.51 -23.19
C ASP A 409 45.39 41.02 -23.52
N GLU A 410 46.00 40.74 -24.67
CA GLU A 410 46.15 39.41 -25.27
C GLU A 410 47.55 38.84 -24.93
N GLN A 411 47.96 37.75 -25.58
CA GLN A 411 49.26 37.07 -25.45
C GLN A 411 49.50 36.23 -24.17
N ALA A 412 49.65 34.91 -24.37
CA ALA A 412 50.16 33.96 -23.38
C ALA A 412 51.70 33.87 -23.42
N PRO A 413 52.31 33.23 -22.40
CA PRO A 413 53.16 32.09 -22.75
C PRO A 413 52.93 30.84 -21.89
N SER A 414 53.45 29.71 -22.38
CA SER A 414 53.32 28.38 -21.80
C SER A 414 54.27 28.09 -20.64
N ALA A 415 53.77 27.55 -19.52
CA ALA A 415 54.51 26.68 -18.61
C ALA A 415 53.54 25.82 -17.76
N PRO A 416 53.86 24.53 -17.47
CA PRO A 416 52.99 23.65 -16.68
C PRO A 416 53.12 23.88 -15.16
N ILE A 417 51.99 23.78 -14.44
CA ILE A 417 51.92 23.88 -12.97
C ILE A 417 52.09 22.48 -12.34
N PRO A 418 52.90 22.31 -11.28
CA PRO A 418 53.26 20.98 -10.76
C PRO A 418 52.12 20.24 -10.05
N VAL A 419 52.06 18.93 -10.30
CA VAL A 419 51.14 18.00 -9.61
C VAL A 419 51.83 17.44 -8.36
N ARG A 420 51.16 17.52 -7.20
CA ARG A 420 51.59 16.81 -5.99
C ARG A 420 51.20 15.33 -6.09
N THR A 421 52.19 14.45 -6.19
CA THR A 421 52.02 13.00 -6.12
C THR A 421 51.69 12.55 -4.69
N VAL A 422 50.78 11.58 -4.58
CA VAL A 422 50.59 10.74 -3.39
C VAL A 422 50.76 9.31 -3.85
N ALA A 423 51.71 8.59 -3.24
CA ALA A 423 51.98 7.20 -3.58
C ALA A 423 50.84 6.29 -3.09
N THR A 424 50.52 5.27 -3.88
CA THR A 424 49.66 4.16 -3.50
C THR A 424 50.46 2.88 -3.62
N GLU A 425 50.69 2.19 -2.50
CA GLU A 425 51.26 0.84 -2.51
C GLU A 425 50.21 -0.17 -2.97
N ALA A 426 50.64 -1.11 -3.81
CA ALA A 426 49.80 -2.19 -4.29
C ALA A 426 49.85 -3.37 -3.32
N ILE A 427 48.69 -3.90 -2.94
CA ILE A 427 48.58 -5.19 -2.25
C ILE A 427 48.38 -6.26 -3.32
N GLU A 428 49.34 -7.17 -3.41
CA GLU A 428 49.38 -8.26 -4.37
C GLU A 428 48.46 -9.43 -3.94
N VAL A 429 47.92 -10.17 -4.91
CA VAL A 429 47.00 -11.29 -4.68
C VAL A 429 47.74 -12.60 -4.95
N ILE A 430 47.87 -13.45 -3.93
CA ILE A 430 48.40 -14.81 -4.05
C ILE A 430 47.22 -15.81 -3.94
N PRO A 431 47.11 -16.82 -4.84
CA PRO A 431 46.06 -17.83 -4.79
C PRO A 431 46.36 -19.00 -3.82
N ALA A 432 45.38 -19.87 -3.63
CA ALA A 432 45.34 -20.92 -2.61
C ALA A 432 46.35 -22.08 -2.82
N ALA A 433 46.71 -22.74 -1.71
CA ALA A 433 47.37 -24.05 -1.65
C ALA A 433 46.80 -24.88 -0.47
N GLU A 434 46.84 -26.20 -0.60
CA GLU A 434 46.25 -27.18 0.34
C GLU A 434 47.26 -27.72 1.36
N VAL A 435 46.84 -27.88 2.62
CA VAL A 435 47.25 -28.86 3.66
C VAL A 435 46.37 -28.58 4.90
N GLY A 436 46.02 -29.49 5.81
CA GLY A 436 46.27 -30.93 5.99
C GLY A 436 45.44 -31.39 7.22
N ALA A 437 45.29 -32.70 7.46
CA ALA A 437 44.29 -33.25 8.39
C ALA A 437 44.72 -33.40 9.88
N THR A 438 43.82 -33.97 10.69
CA THR A 438 43.97 -34.44 12.11
C THR A 438 44.05 -33.35 13.20
N GLN A 439 43.59 -33.57 14.46
CA GLN A 439 43.23 -34.82 15.16
C GLN A 439 42.11 -34.65 16.22
N THR A 440 41.63 -35.77 16.76
CA THR A 440 40.45 -35.97 17.64
C THR A 440 40.81 -36.07 19.14
N ALA A 441 39.97 -35.54 20.03
CA ALA A 441 39.67 -36.05 21.39
C ALA A 441 38.44 -35.27 21.93
N ALA A 442 37.28 -35.81 22.30
CA ALA A 442 36.95 -36.98 23.13
C ALA A 442 37.23 -36.78 24.63
N LEU A 443 36.17 -36.50 25.40
CA LEU A 443 36.07 -36.82 26.82
C LEU A 443 34.61 -37.14 27.16
N THR A 444 34.37 -38.41 27.45
CA THR A 444 33.10 -39.01 27.86
C THR A 444 33.03 -39.06 29.38
N GLN A 445 31.85 -38.87 29.98
CA GLN A 445 31.50 -39.63 31.20
C GLN A 445 29.98 -39.75 31.39
N THR A 446 29.56 -41.01 31.51
CA THR A 446 28.24 -41.53 31.89
C THR A 446 28.23 -41.91 33.39
N ILE A 447 27.17 -42.63 33.84
CA ILE A 447 26.93 -43.27 35.16
C ILE A 447 26.23 -42.33 36.16
N ASP A 448 25.03 -42.62 36.69
CA ASP A 448 24.07 -43.69 36.34
C ASP A 448 22.59 -43.38 36.71
N ALA A 449 21.69 -44.37 36.60
CA ALA A 449 20.29 -44.33 37.03
C ALA A 449 20.00 -45.15 38.30
N SER A 450 18.96 -44.76 39.06
CA SER A 450 18.17 -45.69 39.87
C SER A 450 16.81 -45.09 40.25
N SER A 451 15.79 -45.96 40.28
CA SER A 451 14.39 -45.71 40.60
C SER A 451 14.02 -46.33 41.94
N GLU A 452 13.08 -45.75 42.69
CA GLU A 452 12.21 -46.52 43.61
C GLU A 452 10.92 -45.76 43.95
N GLU A 453 10.06 -46.37 44.78
CA GLU A 453 8.60 -46.42 44.59
C GLU A 453 7.77 -45.90 45.78
N LEU A 454 6.45 -45.77 45.56
CA LEU A 454 5.32 -45.81 46.52
C LEU A 454 5.25 -44.85 47.73
N ALA A 455 4.12 -44.13 47.81
CA ALA A 455 3.26 -44.12 49.01
C ALA A 455 1.82 -43.76 48.62
N GLN A 456 0.84 -44.27 49.37
CA GLN A 456 -0.59 -44.26 49.04
C GLN A 456 -1.42 -43.92 50.30
N GLY A 457 -2.67 -43.48 50.10
CA GLY A 457 -3.66 -43.20 51.16
C GLY A 457 -3.89 -41.69 51.42
N ASP A 458 -5.07 -41.25 51.84
CA ASP A 458 -6.38 -41.91 51.83
C ASP A 458 -7.49 -40.83 51.80
N ALA A 459 -8.74 -41.23 51.57
CA ALA A 459 -9.87 -40.30 51.53
C ALA A 459 -10.39 -39.94 52.92
N ASP A 460 -10.92 -38.72 53.09
CA ASP A 460 -12.09 -38.50 53.96
C ASP A 460 -12.94 -37.31 53.49
N GLU A 461 -14.21 -37.28 53.91
CA GLU A 461 -15.25 -36.41 53.35
C GLU A 461 -15.50 -35.08 54.11
N ASN A 462 -16.11 -34.14 53.38
CA ASN A 462 -17.14 -33.19 53.86
C ASN A 462 -16.72 -32.01 54.75
N GLU A 463 -16.82 -30.78 54.20
CA GLU A 463 -17.68 -29.74 54.79
C GLU A 463 -18.06 -28.63 53.78
N ARG A 464 -19.17 -27.94 54.01
CA ARG A 464 -19.69 -26.84 53.17
C ARG A 464 -19.23 -25.49 53.71
N GLY A 465 -18.79 -24.58 52.84
CA GLY A 465 -18.50 -23.19 53.17
C GLY A 465 -18.54 -22.28 51.94
N ASP A 466 -19.07 -21.07 52.08
CA ASP A 466 -19.50 -20.22 50.97
C ASP A 466 -18.38 -19.56 50.14
N ALA A 467 -18.74 -19.39 48.86
CA ALA A 467 -18.20 -18.49 47.83
C ALA A 467 -17.11 -17.46 48.21
N ASP A 468 -15.91 -17.66 47.65
CA ASP A 468 -15.22 -16.58 46.93
C ASP A 468 -14.50 -17.14 45.69
N SER A 469 -14.66 -16.47 44.54
CA SER A 469 -14.19 -16.96 43.23
C SER A 469 -12.76 -16.49 42.95
N ALA A 470 -11.81 -16.96 43.76
CA ALA A 470 -10.39 -16.78 43.48
C ALA A 470 -9.99 -17.54 42.20
N ALA A 471 -9.48 -16.82 41.19
CA ALA A 471 -9.05 -17.42 39.93
C ALA A 471 -7.85 -18.36 40.13
N GLU A 472 -7.93 -19.57 39.58
CA GLU A 472 -6.80 -20.51 39.56
C GLU A 472 -5.57 -19.89 38.86
N PRO A 473 -4.35 -20.21 39.32
CA PRO A 473 -3.14 -19.66 38.74
C PRO A 473 -2.93 -20.18 37.32
N ALA A 474 -2.89 -19.26 36.35
CA ALA A 474 -2.60 -19.59 34.95
C ALA A 474 -1.25 -20.31 34.84
N ILE A 475 -1.27 -21.58 34.41
CA ILE A 475 -0.06 -22.38 34.23
C ILE A 475 0.81 -21.71 33.16
N ALA A 476 1.98 -21.22 33.56
CA ALA A 476 2.95 -20.57 32.69
C ALA A 476 3.68 -21.59 31.80
N VAL A 477 2.99 -22.14 30.80
CA VAL A 477 3.57 -23.14 29.88
C VAL A 477 4.48 -22.47 28.85
N SER A 478 5.76 -22.33 29.22
CA SER A 478 6.78 -21.81 28.30
C SER A 478 7.08 -22.76 27.13
N GLY A 479 7.45 -22.20 25.98
CA GLY A 479 7.84 -22.94 24.79
C GLY A 479 6.94 -22.71 23.57
N TRP A 480 7.00 -23.62 22.58
CA TRP A 480 6.13 -23.51 21.41
C TRP A 480 4.72 -23.96 21.73
N GLN A 481 3.76 -23.11 21.38
CA GLN A 481 2.34 -23.32 21.54
C GLN A 481 1.56 -22.92 20.28
N VAL A 482 0.28 -23.29 20.26
CA VAL A 482 -0.63 -23.07 19.13
C VAL A 482 -1.92 -22.47 19.66
N GLN A 483 -2.23 -21.24 19.23
CA GLN A 483 -3.51 -20.60 19.52
C GLN A 483 -4.49 -20.81 18.34
N ILE A 484 -5.72 -21.24 18.64
CA ILE A 484 -6.76 -21.51 17.64
C ILE A 484 -7.89 -20.48 17.61
N ALA A 485 -8.20 -19.87 18.76
CA ALA A 485 -9.28 -18.88 18.89
C ALA A 485 -9.07 -17.94 20.09
N ALA A 486 -9.98 -16.99 20.25
CA ALA A 486 -10.30 -16.35 21.52
C ALA A 486 -11.83 -16.25 21.60
N ALA A 487 -12.41 -16.52 22.78
CA ALA A 487 -13.84 -16.52 23.02
C ALA A 487 -14.20 -15.57 24.18
N GLU A 488 -15.48 -15.22 24.32
CA GLU A 488 -15.97 -14.32 25.37
C GLU A 488 -16.08 -15.02 26.74
N THR A 489 -16.03 -16.36 26.77
CA THR A 489 -16.04 -17.16 28.00
C THR A 489 -15.06 -18.33 27.92
N GLU A 490 -14.56 -18.76 29.08
CA GLU A 490 -13.67 -19.91 29.23
C GLU A 490 -14.27 -21.21 28.67
N ALA A 491 -15.52 -21.50 29.02
CA ALA A 491 -16.23 -22.69 28.55
C ALA A 491 -16.33 -22.76 27.01
N GLN A 492 -16.54 -21.62 26.34
CA GLN A 492 -16.52 -21.57 24.87
C GLN A 492 -15.12 -21.81 24.30
N ALA A 493 -14.08 -21.27 24.93
CA ALA A 493 -12.70 -21.49 24.51
C ALA A 493 -12.27 -22.96 24.69
N MET A 494 -12.66 -23.60 25.81
CA MET A 494 -12.40 -25.01 26.08
C MET A 494 -13.17 -25.93 25.12
N ALA A 495 -14.46 -25.65 24.87
CA ALA A 495 -15.26 -26.41 23.89
C ALA A 495 -14.72 -26.32 22.46
N LEU A 496 -14.04 -25.22 22.10
CA LEU A 496 -13.33 -25.09 20.82
C LEU A 496 -12.07 -25.94 20.76
N LEU A 497 -11.34 -26.12 21.87
CA LEU A 497 -10.16 -26.99 21.96
C LEU A 497 -10.56 -28.46 21.80
N GLN A 498 -11.53 -28.94 22.59
CA GLN A 498 -12.05 -30.31 22.49
C GLN A 498 -12.54 -30.64 21.07
N ARG A 499 -13.26 -29.72 20.43
CA ARG A 499 -13.72 -29.88 19.04
C ARG A 499 -12.58 -29.89 18.03
N ALA A 500 -11.48 -29.19 18.30
CA ALA A 500 -10.29 -29.17 17.45
C ALA A 500 -9.49 -30.47 17.56
N GLU A 501 -9.34 -30.99 18.77
CA GLU A 501 -8.71 -32.29 19.06
C GLU A 501 -9.48 -33.43 18.37
N ALA A 502 -10.79 -33.56 18.64
CA ALA A 502 -11.66 -34.58 18.05
C ALA A 502 -11.67 -34.60 16.50
N ARG A 503 -11.41 -33.45 15.84
CA ARG A 503 -11.40 -33.33 14.37
C ARG A 503 -10.01 -33.36 13.74
N THR A 504 -8.94 -33.41 14.53
CA THR A 504 -7.55 -33.49 14.02
C THR A 504 -6.82 -34.75 14.46
N GLY A 505 -7.32 -35.46 15.48
CA GLY A 505 -6.78 -36.72 15.97
C GLY A 505 -5.28 -36.62 16.28
N ASN A 506 -4.52 -37.60 15.81
CA ASN A 506 -3.09 -37.81 16.08
C ASN A 506 -2.17 -36.60 15.84
N ALA A 507 -2.62 -35.52 15.21
CA ALA A 507 -1.86 -34.28 15.09
C ALA A 507 -1.81 -33.44 16.37
N LEU A 508 -2.70 -33.67 17.33
CA LEU A 508 -2.76 -32.99 18.63
C LEU A 508 -2.64 -33.93 19.85
N ASN A 509 -2.59 -35.25 19.65
CA ASN A 509 -2.28 -36.18 20.74
C ASN A 509 -1.02 -35.74 21.50
N ASN A 510 -1.09 -35.82 22.83
CA ASN A 510 -0.04 -35.41 23.77
C ASN A 510 0.29 -33.90 23.72
N ARG A 511 -0.68 -33.04 23.36
CA ARG A 511 -0.58 -31.57 23.51
C ARG A 511 -1.64 -31.09 24.49
N THR A 512 -1.25 -30.33 25.50
CA THR A 512 -2.16 -29.91 26.57
C THR A 512 -3.07 -28.78 26.08
N PRO A 513 -4.41 -28.96 25.99
CA PRO A 513 -5.33 -27.85 25.77
C PRO A 513 -5.37 -26.97 27.03
N PHE A 514 -5.33 -25.65 26.86
CA PHE A 514 -5.48 -24.70 27.97
C PHE A 514 -6.07 -23.36 27.50
N THR A 515 -6.57 -22.61 28.46
CA THR A 515 -7.17 -21.28 28.31
C THR A 515 -6.31 -20.22 28.97
N GLU A 516 -6.22 -19.03 28.36
CA GLU A 516 -5.52 -17.87 28.91
C GLU A 516 -6.42 -16.63 28.81
N PRO A 517 -6.80 -15.99 29.93
CA PRO A 517 -7.56 -14.75 29.91
C PRO A 517 -6.69 -13.58 29.42
N VAL A 518 -7.24 -12.71 28.57
CA VAL A 518 -6.58 -11.48 28.11
C VAL A 518 -7.56 -10.31 28.05
N GLU A 519 -7.11 -9.16 28.54
CA GLU A 519 -7.82 -7.89 28.36
C GLU A 519 -7.66 -7.32 26.95
N ALA A 520 -8.78 -7.12 26.25
CA ALA A 520 -8.82 -6.52 24.92
C ALA A 520 -9.93 -5.47 24.82
N ASN A 521 -9.55 -4.18 24.76
CA ASN A 521 -10.47 -3.03 24.68
C ASN A 521 -11.41 -2.86 25.90
N GLY A 522 -11.02 -3.35 27.08
CA GLY A 522 -11.85 -3.32 28.30
C GLY A 522 -12.87 -4.47 28.35
N THR A 523 -12.49 -5.63 27.83
CA THR A 523 -13.28 -6.85 27.88
C THR A 523 -12.31 -8.04 27.95
N THR A 524 -12.53 -8.93 28.92
CA THR A 524 -11.77 -10.16 29.07
C THR A 524 -12.15 -11.15 27.97
N LEU A 525 -11.16 -11.70 27.28
CA LEU A 525 -11.33 -12.77 26.30
C LEU A 525 -10.47 -13.97 26.68
N TYR A 526 -10.99 -15.18 26.50
CA TYR A 526 -10.28 -16.43 26.81
C TYR A 526 -9.66 -16.99 25.53
N ARG A 527 -8.32 -17.00 25.46
CA ARG A 527 -7.56 -17.55 24.32
C ARG A 527 -7.53 -19.07 24.41
N ALA A 528 -8.01 -19.74 23.36
CA ALA A 528 -7.96 -21.19 23.23
C ALA A 528 -6.60 -21.63 22.66
N ARG A 529 -5.80 -22.35 23.46
CA ARG A 529 -4.42 -22.74 23.12
C ARG A 529 -4.14 -24.23 23.34
N PHE A 530 -3.17 -24.75 22.60
CA PHE A 530 -2.51 -26.04 22.85
C PHE A 530 -1.02 -25.80 23.15
N ALA A 531 -0.51 -26.40 24.22
CA ALA A 531 0.88 -26.29 24.64
C ALA A 531 1.72 -27.54 24.32
N GLY A 532 3.01 -27.48 24.68
CA GLY A 532 3.90 -28.63 24.66
C GLY A 532 4.40 -29.02 23.28
N PHE A 533 4.64 -28.08 22.35
CA PHE A 533 5.33 -28.40 21.09
C PHE A 533 6.85 -28.24 21.23
N ASP A 534 7.60 -29.26 20.84
CA ASP A 534 9.06 -29.33 20.99
C ASP A 534 9.80 -28.27 20.15
N ASN A 535 9.20 -27.80 19.05
CA ASN A 535 9.80 -26.77 18.18
C ASN A 535 8.80 -26.08 17.24
N LYS A 536 9.25 -24.97 16.66
CA LYS A 536 8.57 -24.17 15.63
C LYS A 536 8.02 -24.99 14.47
N SER A 537 8.70 -26.05 14.06
CA SER A 537 8.28 -26.90 12.95
C SER A 537 7.15 -27.85 13.35
N ALA A 538 7.15 -28.36 14.58
CA ALA A 538 6.05 -29.13 15.17
C ALA A 538 4.77 -28.27 15.30
N ALA A 539 4.84 -27.12 15.95
CA ALA A 539 3.71 -26.19 16.07
C ALA A 539 3.15 -25.76 14.69
N ARG A 540 4.03 -25.50 13.72
CA ARG A 540 3.61 -25.20 12.33
C ARG A 540 3.02 -26.40 11.59
N ARG A 541 3.39 -27.66 11.92
CA ARG A 541 2.75 -28.86 11.37
C ARG A 541 1.33 -29.01 11.93
N ALA A 542 1.17 -28.92 13.24
CA ALA A 542 -0.15 -28.93 13.90
C ALA A 542 -1.07 -27.85 13.31
N CYS A 543 -0.56 -26.62 13.11
CA CYS A 543 -1.32 -25.56 12.45
C CYS A 543 -1.72 -25.84 10.99
N ARG A 544 -1.01 -26.72 10.25
CA ARG A 544 -1.47 -27.15 8.92
C ARG A 544 -2.62 -28.15 9.02
N THR A 545 -2.60 -29.05 10.01
CA THR A 545 -3.70 -29.99 10.24
C THR A 545 -4.96 -29.28 10.75
N LEU A 546 -4.83 -28.40 11.77
CA LEU A 546 -5.92 -27.56 12.27
C LEU A 546 -6.60 -26.75 11.16
N LYS A 547 -5.81 -26.12 10.28
CA LYS A 547 -6.35 -25.37 9.12
C LYS A 547 -7.04 -26.25 8.08
N LYS A 548 -6.59 -27.49 7.88
CA LYS A 548 -7.31 -28.48 7.05
C LYS A 548 -8.66 -28.85 7.69
N ALA A 549 -8.68 -29.05 9.01
CA ALA A 549 -9.89 -29.29 9.82
C ALA A 549 -10.77 -28.04 10.05
N LYS A 550 -10.51 -26.93 9.34
CA LYS A 550 -11.25 -25.66 9.35
C LYS A 550 -11.12 -24.80 10.62
N PHE A 551 -10.14 -25.08 11.48
CA PHE A 551 -9.80 -24.19 12.60
C PHE A 551 -8.82 -23.10 12.17
N ALA A 552 -8.99 -21.89 12.71
CA ALA A 552 -7.93 -20.90 12.68
C ALA A 552 -6.74 -21.42 13.51
N CYS A 553 -5.52 -21.00 13.17
CA CYS A 553 -4.33 -21.46 13.90
C CYS A 553 -3.14 -20.52 13.71
N PHE A 554 -2.50 -20.18 14.83
CA PHE A 554 -1.27 -19.40 14.89
C PHE A 554 -0.29 -20.06 15.85
N ALA A 555 0.94 -20.28 15.38
CA ALA A 555 2.02 -20.86 16.18
C ALA A 555 2.80 -19.73 16.87
N ILE A 556 2.86 -19.80 18.19
CA ILE A 556 3.44 -18.82 19.10
C ILE A 556 4.57 -19.45 19.92
N TYR A 557 5.43 -18.60 20.45
CA TYR A 557 6.48 -18.95 21.40
C TYR A 557 6.43 -17.89 22.50
N GLU A 558 6.25 -18.33 23.73
CA GLU A 558 6.27 -17.50 24.94
C GLU A 558 7.23 -18.13 25.96
#